data_AF-A0A0G0ST42-F1
#
_entry.id   AF-A0A0G0ST42-F1
#
_cell.length_a   1.000
_cell.length_b   1.000
_cell.length_c   1.000
_cell.angle_alpha   90.00
_cell.angle_beta   90.00
_cell.angle_gamma   90.00
#
_symmetry.space_group_name_H-M   'P 1'
#
loop_
_entity.id
_entity.type
_entity.pdbx_description
1 polymer ?
#
loop_
_entity_poly.entity_id
_entity_poly.type
_entity_poly.pdbx_seq_one_letter_code
_entity_poly.pdbx_strand_id
1 'polypeptide(L)' 'MSPLAKKSLFWDTNIDNIDLLKHKRYIIERILKFGTLTDYSWLSGMYSKDEIKEVIKRERSELDKKSLNFWLYIYNIV' A
#
# COMPACT_ATOMS: atom_id res chain seq x y z
N MET A 1 -0.53 12.30 10.80
CA MET A 1 0.78 12.50 10.13
C MET A 1 0.77 11.70 8.83
N SER A 2 1.21 12.28 7.71
CA SER A 2 1.21 11.60 6.40
C SER A 2 2.14 10.38 6.42
N PRO A 3 1.72 9.20 5.94
CA PRO A 3 2.57 8.01 5.87
C PRO A 3 3.80 8.21 4.96
N LEU A 4 3.69 9.10 3.97
CA LEU A 4 4.76 9.38 3.01
C LEU A 4 6.04 9.88 3.68
N ALA A 5 5.92 10.58 4.82
CA ALA A 5 7.07 11.09 5.56
C ALA A 5 7.80 10.01 6.40
N LYS A 6 7.25 8.79 6.49
CA LYS A 6 7.78 7.75 7.38
C LYS A 6 8.93 6.99 6.72
N LYS A 7 10.13 7.13 7.28
CA LYS A 7 11.29 6.30 6.87
C LYS A 7 11.03 4.80 7.01
N SER A 8 10.22 4.38 7.98
CA SER A 8 9.82 2.97 8.13
C SER A 8 9.04 2.43 6.93
N LEU A 9 8.43 3.31 6.13
CA LEU A 9 7.70 2.96 4.92
C LEU A 9 8.46 3.28 3.65
N PHE A 10 9.41 4.21 3.63
CA PHE A 10 10.08 4.72 2.43
C PHE A 10 11.60 4.90 2.62
N TRP A 11 12.29 3.93 3.24
CA TRP A 11 13.72 4.04 3.58
C TRP A 11 14.67 4.09 2.38
N ASP A 12 14.23 3.61 1.22
CA ASP A 12 14.97 3.41 -0.03
C ASP A 12 14.58 4.41 -1.13
N THR A 13 13.77 5.43 -0.82
CA THR A 13 13.29 6.40 -1.80
C THR A 13 13.30 7.80 -1.20
N ASN A 14 13.69 8.79 -2.00
CA ASN A 14 13.46 10.19 -1.61
C ASN A 14 11.96 10.50 -1.69
N ILE A 15 11.38 10.87 -0.56
CA ILE A 15 9.94 11.14 -0.40
C ILE A 15 9.49 12.29 -1.32
N ASP A 16 10.37 13.26 -1.58
CA ASP A 16 10.07 14.39 -2.47
C ASP A 16 9.81 13.97 -3.92
N ASN A 17 10.27 12.77 -4.31
CA ASN A 17 10.04 12.22 -5.64
C ASN A 17 8.76 11.37 -5.73
N ILE A 18 8.05 11.14 -4.62
CA ILE A 18 6.85 10.30 -4.59
C ILE A 18 5.63 11.08 -5.08
N ASP A 19 5.34 10.94 -6.37
CA ASP A 19 4.06 11.29 -6.97
C ASP A 19 2.95 10.26 -6.61
N LEU A 20 1.85 10.74 -6.03
CA LEU A 20 0.71 9.92 -5.57
C LEU A 20 -0.01 9.17 -6.70
N LEU A 21 -0.07 9.73 -7.89
CA LEU A 21 -0.77 9.11 -9.02
C LEU A 21 0.17 8.13 -9.74
N LYS A 22 1.40 8.55 -10.00
CA LYS A 22 2.39 7.73 -10.75
C LYS A 22 2.91 6.56 -9.91
N HIS A 23 3.09 6.75 -8.61
CA HIS A 23 3.64 5.73 -7.71
C HIS A 23 2.58 5.05 -6.86
N LYS A 24 1.29 5.16 -7.23
CA LYS A 24 0.15 4.54 -6.55
C LYS A 24 0.41 3.11 -6.10
N ARG A 25 0.87 2.26 -7.02
CA ARG A 25 1.17 0.85 -6.75
C ARG A 25 2.18 0.70 -5.61
N TYR A 26 3.31 1.40 -5.73
CA TYR A 26 4.38 1.36 -4.75
C TYR A 26 3.87 1.82 -3.37
N ILE A 27 3.14 2.93 -3.31
CA ILE A 27 2.58 3.46 -2.05
C ILE A 27 1.64 2.45 -1.40
N ILE A 28 0.72 1.86 -2.19
CA ILE A 28 -0.22 0.84 -1.70
C ILE A 28 0.56 -0.37 -1.17
N GLU A 29 1.44 -0.97 -1.96
CA GLU A 29 2.22 -2.16 -1.54
C GLU A 29 3.02 -1.90 -0.27
N ARG A 30 3.63 -0.71 -0.14
CA ARG A 30 4.43 -0.35 1.06
C ARG A 30 3.58 -0.22 2.31
N ILE A 31 2.43 0.45 2.23
CA ILE A 31 1.53 0.59 3.38
C ILE A 31 0.89 -0.76 3.74
N LEU A 32 0.45 -1.55 2.75
CA LEU A 32 -0.15 -2.85 3.01
C LEU A 32 0.85 -3.85 3.62
N LYS A 33 2.14 -3.72 3.34
CA LYS A 33 3.18 -4.61 3.87
C LYS A 33 3.73 -4.19 5.24
N PHE A 34 3.97 -2.90 5.43
CA PHE A 34 4.72 -2.39 6.59
C PHE A 34 3.97 -1.33 7.40
N GLY A 35 2.80 -0.89 6.92
CA GLY A 35 2.02 0.18 7.53
C GLY A 35 1.27 -0.25 8.78
N THR A 36 0.92 0.75 9.59
CA THR A 36 -0.01 0.60 10.70
C THR A 36 -1.47 0.76 10.24
N LEU A 37 -2.44 0.45 11.09
CA LEU A 37 -3.85 0.73 10.80
C LEU A 37 -4.13 2.20 10.51
N THR A 38 -3.39 3.12 11.15
CA THR A 38 -3.48 4.55 10.86
C THR A 38 -2.99 4.89 9.46
N ASP A 39 -1.93 4.22 8.98
CA ASP A 39 -1.42 4.39 7.62
C ASP A 39 -2.40 3.83 6.57
N TYR A 40 -3.02 2.69 6.89
CA TYR A 40 -4.07 2.11 6.07
C TYR A 40 -5.33 2.99 6.00
N SER A 41 -5.73 3.62 7.10
CA SER A 41 -6.84 4.57 7.11
C SER A 41 -6.57 5.75 6.17
N TRP A 42 -5.34 6.28 6.20
CA TRP A 42 -4.91 7.30 5.24
C TRP A 42 -4.94 6.77 3.80
N LEU A 43 -4.41 5.57 3.55
CA LEU A 43 -4.41 4.94 2.23
C LEU A 43 -5.83 4.81 1.67
N SER A 44 -6.78 4.37 2.51
CA SER A 44 -8.19 4.16 2.15
C SER A 44 -8.96 5.46 1.91
N GLY A 45 -8.46 6.58 2.42
CA GLY A 45 -8.98 7.92 2.09
C GLY A 45 -8.40 8.49 0.79
N MET A 46 -7.25 7.97 0.33
CA MET A 46 -6.55 8.47 -0.86
C MET A 46 -6.82 7.65 -2.12
N TYR A 47 -6.99 6.33 -1.99
CA TYR A 47 -7.28 5.42 -3.10
C TYR A 47 -8.57 4.68 -2.84
N SER A 48 -9.36 4.50 -3.90
CA SER A 48 -10.58 3.70 -3.85
C SER A 48 -10.27 2.23 -3.54
N LYS A 49 -11.28 1.53 -3.02
CA LYS A 49 -11.16 0.10 -2.74
C LYS A 49 -10.79 -0.71 -3.98
N ASP A 50 -11.29 -0.32 -5.15
CA ASP A 50 -11.01 -1.04 -6.40
C ASP A 50 -9.55 -0.87 -6.82
N GLU A 51 -8.99 0.33 -6.74
CA GLU A 51 -7.56 0.56 -6.98
C GLU A 51 -6.67 -0.26 -6.04
N ILE A 52 -7.05 -0.37 -4.76
CA ILE A 52 -6.33 -1.20 -3.79
C ILE A 52 -6.44 -2.69 -4.14
N LYS A 53 -7.64 -3.16 -4.50
CA LYS A 53 -7.87 -4.54 -4.95
C LYS A 53 -7.06 -4.88 -6.20
N GLU A 54 -6.97 -3.98 -7.17
CA GLU A 54 -6.16 -4.16 -8.37
C GLU A 54 -4.69 -4.38 -8.03
N VAL A 55 -4.15 -3.63 -7.06
CA VAL A 55 -2.77 -3.82 -6.59
C VAL A 55 -2.59 -5.15 -5.86
N ILE A 56 -3.54 -5.54 -5.00
CA ILE A 56 -3.50 -6.83 -4.28
C ILE A 56 -3.52 -8.01 -5.26
N LYS A 57 -4.35 -7.95 -6.30
CA LYS A 57 -4.50 -9.02 -7.31
C LYS A 57 -3.35 -9.08 -8.31
N ARG A 58 -2.47 -8.08 -8.33
CA ARG A 58 -1.45 -7.97 -9.37
C ARG A 58 -0.41 -9.07 -9.22
N GLU A 59 -0.10 -9.72 -10.33
CA GLU A 59 1.03 -10.63 -10.40
C GLU A 59 2.34 -9.92 -10.06
N ARG A 60 3.26 -10.63 -9.39
CA ARG A 60 4.53 -10.08 -8.89
C ARG A 60 4.33 -8.88 -7.95
N SER A 61 3.39 -9.01 -7.02
CA SER A 61 3.25 -8.06 -5.93
C SER A 61 4.46 -8.11 -4.99
N GLU A 62 4.86 -6.95 -4.46
CA GLU A 62 5.89 -6.86 -3.42
C GLU A 62 5.41 -7.34 -2.05
N LEU A 63 4.11 -7.65 -1.90
CA LEU A 63 3.56 -8.23 -0.68
C LEU A 63 4.12 -9.63 -0.45
N ASP A 64 4.63 -9.87 0.76
CA ASP A 64 4.95 -11.22 1.19
C ASP A 64 3.65 -12.05 1.34
N LYS A 65 3.79 -13.38 1.37
CA LYS A 65 2.63 -14.29 1.44
C LYS A 65 1.70 -14.03 2.62
N LYS A 66 2.24 -13.62 3.78
CA LYS A 66 1.43 -13.36 4.97
C LYS A 66 0.60 -12.10 4.77
N SER A 67 1.23 -11.02 4.31
CA SER A 67 0.56 -9.75 4.01
C SER A 67 -0.49 -9.94 2.91
N LEU A 68 -0.13 -10.63 1.82
CA LEU A 68 -1.05 -10.91 0.71
C LEU A 68 -2.29 -11.68 1.18
N ASN A 69 -2.11 -12.80 1.89
CA ASN A 69 -3.22 -13.62 2.38
C ASN A 69 -4.15 -12.83 3.32
N PHE A 70 -3.58 -11.99 4.19
CA PHE A 70 -4.37 -11.12 5.06
C PHE A 70 -5.26 -10.18 4.24
N TRP A 71 -4.69 -9.50 3.24
CA TRP A 71 -5.45 -8.55 2.44
C TRP A 71 -6.43 -9.20 1.48
N LEU A 72 -6.14 -10.38 0.94
CA LEU A 72 -7.09 -11.18 0.17
C LEU A 72 -8.34 -11.49 1.02
N TYR A 73 -8.16 -11.90 2.27
CA TYR A 73 -9.24 -12.17 3.20
C TYR A 73 -10.05 -10.89 3.51
N ILE A 74 -9.37 -9.80 3.88
CA ILE A 74 -10.04 -8.53 4.25
C ILE A 74 -10.84 -7.94 3.08
N TYR A 75 -10.34 -8.04 1.85
CA TYR A 75 -11.00 -7.50 0.66
C TYR A 75 -11.96 -8.49 -0.02
N ASN A 76 -12.11 -9.71 0.54
CA ASN A 76 -12.88 -10.81 0.00
C ASN A 76 -12.55 -11.06 -1.49
N ILE A 77 -11.25 -11.20 -1.76
CA ILE A 77 -10.71 -11.54 -3.08
C ILE A 77 -10.52 -13.05 -3.12
N VAL A 78 -11.33 -13.70 -3.97
CA VAL A 78 -11.31 -15.15 -4.22
C VAL A 78 -10.34 -15.48 -5.35
#